data_AF-A0A8X6S0Z6-F1
#
_entry.id   AF-A0A8X6S0Z6-F1
#
_cell.length_a   1.000
_cell.length_b   1.000
_cell.length_c   1.000
_cell.angle_alpha   90.00
_cell.angle_beta   90.00
_cell.angle_gamma   90.00
#
_symmetry.space_group_name_H-M   'P 1'
#
loop_
_entity.id
_entity.type
_entity.pdbx_description
1 polymer ?
#
loop_
_entity_poly.entity_id
_entity_poly.type
_entity_poly.pdbx_seq_one_letter_code
_entity_poly.pdbx_strand_id
1 'polypeptide(L)'
;MEMEAALTLWKRSASLGFRYITVLSDGDCKTFNYLCEKKVYGPDIVIKRKNVLIMLAILRNKGDVNAMKTAIYATLLHSISTDAKPQHSKCPAGENSWCFYQSAIANEEQT
;
A
#
# COMPACT_ATOMS: atom_id res chain seq x y z
N MET A 1 -2.31 15.06 16.56
CA MET A 1 -0.86 14.81 16.66
C MET A 1 -0.33 14.14 15.39
N GLU A 2 -0.85 12.98 14.99
CA GLU A 2 -0.43 12.26 13.77
C GLU A 2 -0.67 13.05 12.47
N MET A 3 -1.84 13.69 12.36
CA MET A 3 -2.20 14.49 11.16
C MET A 3 -1.23 15.65 10.91
N GLU A 4 -0.82 16.35 11.97
CA GLU A 4 0.15 17.47 11.90
C GLU A 4 1.56 16.99 11.57
N ALA A 5 1.96 15.84 12.13
CA ALA A 5 3.23 15.22 11.81
C ALA A 5 3.28 14.82 10.33
N ALA A 6 2.22 14.19 9.81
CA ALA A 6 2.09 13.86 8.40
C ALA A 6 2.14 15.10 7.51
N LEU A 7 1.38 16.15 7.84
CA LEU A 7 1.40 17.40 7.10
C LEU A 7 2.80 18.02 7.05
N THR A 8 3.52 18.01 8.17
CA THR A 8 4.90 18.50 8.25
C THR A 8 5.84 17.71 7.35
N LEU A 9 5.76 16.38 7.38
CA LEU A 9 6.55 15.49 6.51
C LEU A 9 6.27 15.75 5.02
N TRP A 10 5.01 15.91 4.65
CA TRP A 10 4.61 16.10 3.25
C TRP A 10 5.00 17.47 2.71
N LYS A 11 4.87 18.54 3.52
CA LYS A 11 5.40 19.86 3.15
C LYS A 11 6.92 19.81 2.96
N ARG A 12 7.63 19.07 3.83
CA ARG A 12 9.08 18.89 3.73
C ARG A 12 9.49 18.15 2.45
N SER A 13 8.77 17.10 2.05
CA SER A 13 9.11 16.41 0.79
C SER A 13 9.04 17.33 -0.41
N ALA A 14 8.03 18.22 -0.48
CA ALA A 14 7.95 19.20 -1.57
C ALA A 14 9.17 20.13 -1.61
N SER A 15 9.66 20.58 -0.44
CA SER A 15 10.88 21.38 -0.36
C SER A 15 12.15 20.62 -0.77
N LEU A 16 12.12 19.28 -0.69
CA LEU A 16 13.20 18.39 -1.11
C LEU A 16 13.06 17.93 -2.58
N GLY A 17 12.08 18.45 -3.31
CA GLY A 17 11.90 18.16 -4.74
C GLY A 17 11.14 16.88 -5.06
N PHE A 18 10.46 16.26 -4.08
CA PHE A 18 9.62 15.07 -4.33
C PHE A 18 8.26 15.18 -3.65
N ARG A 19 7.30 14.36 -4.09
CA ARG A 19 5.93 14.36 -3.55
C ARG A 19 5.48 12.94 -3.27
N TYR A 20 4.94 12.73 -2.08
CA TYR A 20 4.22 11.50 -1.79
C TYR A 20 2.88 11.49 -2.53
N ILE A 21 2.57 10.44 -3.29
CA ILE A 21 1.28 10.35 -4.02
C ILE A 21 0.35 9.30 -3.41
N THR A 22 0.82 8.55 -2.43
CA THR A 22 0.05 7.46 -1.82
C THR A 22 0.27 7.42 -0.32
N VAL A 23 -0.82 7.35 0.44
CA VAL A 23 -0.84 7.10 1.89
C VAL A 23 -1.23 5.65 2.12
N LEU A 24 -0.43 4.96 2.91
CA LEU A 24 -0.74 3.65 3.47
C LEU A 24 -1.16 3.83 4.93
N SER A 25 -2.34 3.35 5.30
CA SER A 25 -2.86 3.44 6.67
C SER A 25 -3.60 2.16 7.05
N ASP A 26 -3.62 1.90 8.36
CA ASP A 26 -4.25 0.76 9.04
C ASP A 26 -5.79 0.76 9.01
N GLY A 27 -6.42 1.88 8.63
CA GLY A 27 -7.87 1.98 8.48
C GLY A 27 -8.43 3.33 8.92
N ASP A 28 -7.79 4.03 9.86
CA ASP A 28 -8.21 5.39 10.25
C ASP A 28 -7.86 6.38 9.13
N CYS A 29 -8.89 6.99 8.56
CA CYS A 29 -8.75 7.85 7.38
C CYS A 29 -8.55 9.33 7.73
N LYS A 30 -8.47 9.68 9.02
CA LYS A 30 -8.30 11.08 9.46
C LYS A 30 -7.08 11.75 8.83
N THR A 31 -5.92 11.10 8.85
CA THR A 31 -4.69 11.66 8.26
C THR A 31 -4.81 11.84 6.75
N PHE A 32 -5.39 10.87 6.04
CA PHE A 32 -5.62 10.99 4.61
C PHE A 32 -6.57 12.15 4.28
N ASN A 33 -7.73 12.20 4.96
CA ASN A 33 -8.71 13.26 4.76
C ASN A 33 -8.10 14.63 5.05
N TYR A 34 -7.35 14.74 6.15
CA TYR A 34 -6.67 15.97 6.53
C TYR A 34 -5.66 16.45 5.48
N LEU A 35 -4.85 15.56 4.91
CA LEU A 35 -3.89 15.92 3.86
C LEU A 35 -4.61 16.40 2.58
N CYS A 36 -5.71 15.75 2.20
CA CYS A 36 -6.56 16.14 1.07
C CYS A 36 -7.22 17.50 1.30
N GLU A 37 -7.80 17.72 2.48
CA GLU A 37 -8.41 19.00 2.88
C GLU A 37 -7.41 20.15 2.84
N LYS A 38 -6.18 19.91 3.32
CA LYS A 38 -5.10 20.91 3.32
C LYS A 38 -4.48 21.13 1.94
N LYS A 39 -4.84 20.35 0.92
CA LYS A 39 -4.30 20.42 -0.45
C LYS A 39 -2.78 20.59 -0.45
N VAL A 40 -2.08 19.71 0.28
CA VAL A 40 -0.65 19.87 0.63
C VAL A 40 0.28 20.06 -0.59
N TYR A 41 -0.13 19.60 -1.78
CA TYR A 41 0.61 19.82 -3.04
C TYR A 41 -0.17 20.61 -4.10
N GLY A 42 -1.24 21.30 -3.71
CA GLY A 42 -2.14 22.00 -4.62
C GLY A 42 -3.32 21.15 -5.11
N PRO A 43 -4.24 21.75 -5.88
CA PRO A 43 -5.47 21.10 -6.33
C PRO A 43 -5.25 20.02 -7.40
N ASP A 44 -4.13 20.09 -8.15
CA ASP A 44 -3.87 19.21 -9.29
C ASP A 44 -3.28 17.86 -8.88
N ILE A 45 -2.80 17.73 -7.64
CA ILE A 45 -2.16 16.52 -7.14
C ILE A 45 -3.14 15.70 -6.30
N VAL A 46 -3.59 14.59 -6.89
CA VAL A 46 -4.49 13.64 -6.21
C VAL A 46 -3.68 12.68 -5.36
N ILE A 47 -3.91 12.74 -4.04
CA ILE A 47 -3.35 11.78 -3.09
C ILE A 47 -4.23 10.53 -3.11
N LYS A 48 -3.61 9.36 -3.31
CA LYS A 48 -4.31 8.07 -3.27
C LYS A 48 -4.17 7.41 -1.90
N ARG A 49 -5.17 6.64 -1.51
CA ARG A 49 -5.18 5.87 -0.27
C ARG A 49 -5.08 4.39 -0.59
N LYS A 50 -4.26 3.65 0.16
CA LYS A 50 -4.16 2.18 0.06
C LYS A 50 -4.37 1.59 1.46
N ASN A 51 -5.62 1.28 1.81
CA ASN A 51 -5.97 0.77 3.15
C ASN A 51 -6.63 -0.63 3.12
N VAL A 52 -7.21 -1.03 1.98
CA VAL A 52 -8.13 -2.18 1.91
C VAL A 52 -7.44 -3.51 2.16
N LEU A 53 -6.18 -3.65 1.75
CA LEU A 53 -5.48 -4.93 1.78
C LEU A 53 -4.94 -5.31 3.17
N ILE A 54 -4.49 -4.35 3.98
CA ILE A 54 -3.97 -4.62 5.34
C ILE A 54 -5.12 -5.01 6.28
N MET A 55 -6.24 -4.29 6.25
CA MET A 55 -7.39 -4.63 7.09
C MET A 55 -7.97 -6.00 6.72
N LEU A 56 -8.10 -6.31 5.43
CA LEU A 56 -8.52 -7.64 4.97
C LEU A 56 -7.53 -8.73 5.39
N ALA A 57 -6.22 -8.47 5.38
CA ALA A 57 -5.21 -9.41 5.85
C ALA A 57 -5.38 -9.73 7.35
N ILE A 58 -5.71 -8.74 8.17
CA ILE A 58 -5.99 -8.92 9.60
C ILE A 58 -7.28 -9.73 9.80
N LEU A 59 -8.37 -9.34 9.12
CA LEU A 59 -9.67 -9.97 9.28
C LEU A 59 -9.69 -11.42 8.80
N ARG A 60 -9.06 -11.72 7.66
CA ARG A 60 -9.03 -13.07 7.06
C ARG A 60 -8.13 -14.06 7.81
N ASN A 61 -7.17 -13.55 8.60
CA ASN A 61 -6.21 -14.38 9.34
C ASN A 61 -6.38 -14.24 10.85
N LYS A 62 -7.61 -13.95 11.33
CA LYS A 62 -7.89 -13.83 12.76
C LYS A 62 -7.59 -15.16 13.46
N GLY A 63 -6.73 -15.12 14.47
CA GLY A 63 -6.28 -16.32 15.20
C GLY A 63 -4.96 -16.90 14.70
N ASP A 64 -4.42 -16.43 13.57
CA ASP A 64 -3.11 -16.81 13.06
C ASP A 64 -2.25 -15.58 12.76
N VAL A 65 -1.39 -15.25 13.73
CA VAL A 65 -0.49 -14.09 13.65
C VAL A 65 0.55 -14.24 12.53
N ASN A 66 0.98 -15.46 12.21
CA ASN A 66 2.00 -15.68 11.19
C ASN A 66 1.40 -15.54 9.78
N ALA A 67 0.20 -16.08 9.56
CA ALA A 67 -0.53 -15.89 8.32
C ALA A 67 -0.90 -14.41 8.12
N MET A 68 -1.32 -13.72 9.18
CA MET A 68 -1.57 -12.27 9.16
C MET A 68 -0.33 -11.48 8.77
N LYS A 69 0.81 -11.72 9.43
CA LYS A 69 2.09 -11.08 9.08
C LYS A 69 2.45 -11.32 7.62
N THR A 70 2.34 -12.56 7.16
CA THR A 70 2.64 -12.92 5.77
C THR A 70 1.75 -12.16 4.78
N ALA A 71 0.45 -12.08 5.03
CA ALA A 71 -0.49 -11.36 4.17
C ALA A 71 -0.27 -9.83 4.17
N ILE A 72 0.11 -9.25 5.31
CA ILE A 72 0.50 -7.83 5.40
C ILE A 72 1.78 -7.58 4.60
N TYR A 73 2.82 -8.40 4.78
CA TYR A 73 4.06 -8.29 4.01
C TYR A 73 3.83 -8.48 2.51
N ALA A 74 2.99 -9.43 2.10
CA ALA A 74 2.60 -9.62 0.71
C ALA A 74 2.03 -8.33 0.10
N THR A 75 1.14 -7.66 0.82
CA THR A 75 0.54 -6.38 0.41
C THR A 75 1.58 -5.29 0.26
N LEU A 76 2.48 -5.16 1.25
CA LEU A 76 3.52 -4.15 1.27
C LEU A 76 4.52 -4.36 0.13
N LEU A 77 5.05 -5.57 0.01
CA LEU A 77 6.03 -5.96 -1.00
C LEU A 77 5.46 -5.82 -2.41
N HIS A 78 4.22 -6.25 -2.65
CA HIS A 78 3.53 -6.03 -3.92
C HIS A 78 3.39 -4.53 -4.25
N SER A 79 3.16 -3.68 -3.24
CA SER A 79 3.00 -2.23 -3.43
C SER A 79 4.28 -1.50 -3.79
N ILE A 80 5.44 -2.06 -3.44
CA ILE A 80 6.77 -1.51 -3.75
C ILE A 80 7.48 -2.27 -4.88
N SER A 81 6.83 -3.30 -5.44
CA SER A 81 7.34 -4.10 -6.55
C SER A 81 7.50 -3.23 -7.79
N THR A 82 8.59 -3.42 -8.52
CA THR A 82 8.83 -2.79 -9.82
C THR A 82 9.31 -3.85 -10.80
N ASP A 83 9.24 -3.58 -12.10
CA ASP A 83 9.69 -4.51 -13.13
C ASP A 83 11.19 -4.87 -12.96
N ALA A 84 12.00 -3.89 -12.54
CA ALA A 84 13.42 -4.11 -12.25
C ALA A 84 13.68 -4.86 -10.93
N LYS A 85 12.73 -4.83 -9.99
CA LYS A 85 12.85 -5.47 -8.68
C LYS A 85 11.51 -6.09 -8.28
N PRO A 86 11.18 -7.28 -8.83
CA PRO A 86 9.93 -7.95 -8.52
C PRO A 86 9.92 -8.44 -7.06
N GLN A 87 8.83 -8.15 -6.35
CA GLN A 87 8.66 -8.42 -4.92
C GLN A 87 7.40 -9.26 -4.65
N HIS A 88 7.18 -10.29 -5.47
CA HIS A 88 5.96 -11.12 -5.43
C HIS A 88 6.08 -12.37 -4.54
N SER A 89 7.22 -12.60 -3.90
CA SER A 89 7.54 -13.83 -3.16
C SER A 89 6.61 -14.17 -1.99
N LYS A 90 5.95 -13.16 -1.39
CA LYS A 90 4.99 -13.34 -0.29
C LYS A 90 3.53 -13.36 -0.76
N CYS A 91 3.27 -13.07 -2.04
CA CYS A 91 1.91 -13.09 -2.58
C CYS A 91 1.37 -14.53 -2.59
N PRO A 92 0.06 -14.73 -2.36
CA PRO A 92 -0.54 -16.06 -2.42
C PRO A 92 -0.29 -16.69 -3.79
N ALA A 93 0.06 -17.97 -3.81
CA ALA A 93 0.22 -18.72 -5.05
C ALA A 93 -1.13 -19.30 -5.52
N GLY A 94 -1.20 -19.67 -6.79
CA GLY A 94 -2.37 -20.31 -7.41
C GLY A 94 -3.16 -19.39 -8.34
N GLU A 95 -4.00 -20.00 -9.16
CA GLU A 95 -4.75 -19.34 -10.24
C GLU A 95 -5.64 -18.21 -9.71
N ASN A 96 -6.26 -18.41 -8.54
CA ASN A 96 -7.12 -17.44 -7.85
C ASN A 96 -6.34 -16.39 -7.04
N SER A 97 -5.03 -16.27 -7.23
CA SER A 97 -4.24 -15.23 -6.57
C SER A 97 -4.67 -13.86 -7.06
N TRP A 98 -4.84 -12.93 -6.12
CA TRP A 98 -5.03 -11.51 -6.46
C TRP A 98 -3.75 -10.89 -7.06
N CYS A 99 -2.60 -11.56 -6.96
CA CYS A 99 -1.36 -11.12 -7.59
C CYS A 99 -1.24 -11.71 -8.99
N PHE A 100 -1.34 -10.86 -10.01
CA PHE A 100 -1.26 -11.26 -11.41
C PHE A 100 -0.02 -12.11 -11.73
N TYR A 101 1.15 -11.72 -11.23
CA TYR A 101 2.39 -12.51 -11.41
C TYR A 101 2.27 -13.96 -10.91
N GLN A 102 1.74 -14.15 -9.69
CA GLN A 102 1.58 -15.50 -9.11
C GLN A 102 0.47 -16.30 -9.80
N SER A 103 -0.60 -15.61 -10.24
CA SER A 103 -1.68 -16.22 -11.01
C SER A 103 -1.16 -16.68 -12.38
N ALA A 104 -0.39 -15.86 -13.09
CA ALA A 104 0.21 -16.21 -14.39
C ALA A 104 1.16 -17.41 -14.29
N ILE A 105 2.03 -17.44 -13.27
CA ILE A 105 2.89 -18.61 -12.99
C ILE A 105 2.05 -19.88 -12.77
N ALA A 106 0.94 -19.77 -12.04
CA ALA A 106 0.08 -20.91 -11.77
C ALA A 106 -0.71 -21.38 -13.00
N ASN A 107 -1.06 -20.46 -13.91
CA ASN A 107 -1.73 -20.74 -15.17
C ASN A 107 -0.78 -21.13 -16.31
N GLU A 108 0.53 -21.32 -16.03
CA GLU A 108 1.58 -21.61 -17.02
C GLU A 108 1.71 -20.54 -18.12
N GLU A 109 1.14 -19.35 -17.91
CA GLU A 109 1.29 -18.20 -18.77
C GLU A 109 2.66 -17.58 -18.47
N GLN A 110 3.67 -17.89 -19.28
CA GLN A 110 4.99 -17.26 -19.19
C GLN A 110 4.85 -15.75 -19.41
N THR A 111 5.06 -14.98 -18.34
CA THR A 111 5.24 -13.50 -18.36
C THR A 111 6.65 -13.12 -18.76
#